data_AF-A0A9D6DXG8-F1
#
_entry.id   AF-A0A9D6DXG8-F1
#
_cell.length_a   1.000
_cell.length_b   1.000
_cell.length_c   1.000
_cell.angle_alpha   90.00
_cell.angle_beta   90.00
_cell.angle_gamma   90.00
#
_symmetry.space_group_name_H-M   'P 1'
#
loop_
_entity.id
_entity.type
_entity.pdbx_description
1 polymer ?
#
loop_
_entity_poly.entity_id
_entity_poly.type
_entity_poly.pdbx_seq_one_letter_code
_entity_poly.pdbx_strand_id
1 'polypeptide(L)' 'MAVPKEQYVVDSTGRKKAVVLSLNRYEQLISDLHDLAVVAERREETSISLEEVKQRLVRDGLL' A
#
# COMPACT_ATOMS: atom_id res chain seq x y z
N MET A 1 -1.64 -20.05 8.32
CA MET A 1 -2.84 -19.47 8.97
C MET A 1 -3.99 -19.57 7.99
N ALA A 2 -5.15 -20.09 8.39
CA ALA A 2 -6.30 -20.20 7.50
C ALA A 2 -6.83 -18.80 7.19
N VAL A 3 -6.88 -18.44 5.91
CA VAL A 3 -7.52 -17.19 5.47
C VAL A 3 -9.00 -17.30 5.82
N PRO A 4 -9.58 -16.37 6.60
CA PRO A 4 -11.01 -16.41 6.88
C PRO A 4 -11.77 -16.38 5.56
N LYS A 5 -12.76 -17.26 5.42
CA LYS A 5 -13.62 -17.32 4.23
C LYS A 5 -14.31 -15.96 4.08
N GLU A 6 -14.04 -15.27 2.97
CA GLU A 6 -14.58 -13.94 2.67
C GLU A 6 -16.11 -13.96 2.75
N GLN A 7 -16.69 -13.07 3.55
CA GLN A 7 -18.14 -12.94 3.67
C GLN A 7 -18.63 -11.81 2.77
N TYR A 8 -19.71 -12.06 2.04
CA TYR A 8 -20.25 -11.11 1.07
C TYR A 8 -21.65 -10.68 1.47
N VAL A 9 -21.93 -9.39 1.32
CA VAL A 9 -23.30 -8.86 1.38
C VAL A 9 -23.87 -8.94 -0.02
N VAL A 10 -24.99 -9.64 -0.18
CA VAL A 10 -25.67 -9.85 -1.47
C VAL A 10 -27.01 -9.14 -1.49
N ASP A 11 -27.45 -8.70 -2.67
CA ASP A 11 -28.80 -8.17 -2.88
C ASP A 11 -29.85 -9.28 -3.05
N SER A 12 -31.11 -8.88 -3.22
CA SER A 12 -32.24 -9.82 -3.38
C SER A 12 -32.15 -10.69 -4.64
N THR A 13 -31.33 -10.32 -5.63
CA THR A 13 -31.10 -11.12 -6.83
C THR A 13 -29.84 -11.99 -6.71
N GLY A 14 -29.19 -11.99 -5.56
CA GLY A 14 -27.99 -12.77 -5.27
C GLY A 14 -26.68 -12.13 -5.74
N ARG A 15 -26.71 -10.87 -6.20
CA ARG A 15 -25.49 -10.17 -6.63
C ARG A 15 -24.73 -9.62 -5.44
N LYS A 16 -23.41 -9.83 -5.40
CA LYS A 16 -22.51 -9.31 -4.37
C LYS A 16 -22.42 -7.78 -4.46
N LYS A 17 -22.72 -7.09 -3.37
CA LYS A 17 -22.65 -5.62 -3.25
C LYS A 17 -21.54 -5.13 -2.32
N ALA A 18 -21.15 -5.93 -1.33
CA ALA A 18 -20.05 -5.60 -0.43
C ALA A 18 -19.35 -6.87 0.06
N VAL A 19 -18.19 -6.70 0.67
CA VAL A 19 -17.42 -7.77 1.32
C VAL A 19 -17.06 -7.32 2.73
N VAL A 20 -17.14 -8.25 3.68
CA VAL A 20 -16.67 -8.06 5.05
C VAL A 20 -15.25 -8.60 5.12
N LEU A 21 -14.32 -7.73 5.46
CA LEU A 21 -12.91 -8.05 5.64
C LEU A 21 -12.54 -7.98 7.12
N SER A 22 -11.56 -8.76 7.54
CA SER A 22 -10.90 -8.48 8.82
C SER A 22 -10.19 -7.13 8.74
N LEU A 23 -10.08 -6.44 9.88
CA LEU A 23 -9.41 -5.15 9.94
C LEU A 23 -7.98 -5.23 9.38
N ASN A 24 -7.20 -6.23 9.80
CA ASN A 24 -5.84 -6.47 9.30
C ASN A 24 -5.78 -6.60 7.77
N ARG A 25 -6.79 -7.24 7.15
CA ARG A 25 -6.83 -7.40 5.69
C ARG A 25 -7.16 -6.10 4.98
N TYR A 26 -8.07 -5.29 5.56
CA TYR A 26 -8.36 -3.96 5.05
C TYR A 26 -7.13 -3.06 5.13
N GLU A 27 -6.47 -2.99 6.29
CA GLU A 27 -5.25 -2.20 6.49
C GLU A 27 -4.14 -2.59 5.51
N GLN A 28 -3.92 -3.90 5.32
CA GLN A 28 -2.97 -4.39 4.33
C GLN A 28 -3.32 -3.92 2.91
N LEU A 29 -4.60 -4.00 2.51
CA LEU A 29 -5.03 -3.56 1.18
C LEU A 29 -4.79 -2.06 0.96
N ILE A 30 -5.03 -1.24 1.98
CA ILE A 30 -4.76 0.19 1.92
C ILE A 30 -3.25 0.46 1.84
N SER A 31 -2.43 -0.29 2.59
CA SER A 31 -0.97 -0.22 2.51
C SER A 31 -0.47 -0.57 1.10
N ASP A 32 -0.96 -1.66 0.51
CA ASP A 32 -0.57 -2.10 -0.83
C ASP A 32 -0.92 -1.03 -1.90
N LEU A 33 -2.10 -0.39 -1.77
CA LEU A 33 -2.50 0.70 -2.66
C LEU A 33 -1.61 1.93 -2.51
N HIS A 34 -1.22 2.28 -1.28
CA HIS A 34 -0.29 3.37 -1.02
C HIS A 34 1.08 3.09 -1.65
N ASP A 35 1.62 1.89 -1.48
CA ASP A 35 2.91 1.51 -2.08
C ASP A 35 2.88 1.61 -3.60
N LEU A 36 1.79 1.18 -4.24
CA LEU A 36 1.60 1.31 -5.69
C LEU A 36 1.49 2.78 -6.12
N ALA A 37 0.83 3.63 -5.33
CA ALA A 37 0.76 5.06 -5.60
C ALA A 37 2.15 5.72 -5.55
N VAL A 38 2.95 5.43 -4.51
CA VAL A 38 4.33 5.92 -4.39
C VAL A 38 5.18 5.49 -5.60
N VAL A 39 5.05 4.24 -6.05
CA VAL A 39 5.76 3.76 -7.26
C VAL A 39 5.33 4.55 -8.51
N ALA A 40 4.04 4.82 -8.67
CA ALA A 40 3.51 5.55 -9.82
C ALA A 40 3.97 7.02 -9.83
N GLU A 41 3.90 7.70 -8.68
CA GLU A 41 4.32 9.09 -8.52
C GLU A 41 5.80 9.28 -8.80
N ARG A 42 6.63 8.31 -8.39
CA ARG A 42 8.09 8.36 -8.55
C ARG A 42 8.60 7.74 -9.85
N ARG A 43 7.70 7.30 -10.74
CA ARG A 43 8.06 6.57 -11.97
C ARG A 43 8.98 7.36 -12.91
N GLU A 44 8.80 8.67 -12.97
CA GLU A 44 9.59 9.57 -13.83
C GLU A 44 10.67 10.34 -13.04
N GLU A 45 10.80 10.09 -11.74
CA GLU A 45 11.81 10.71 -10.89
C GLU A 45 13.20 10.19 -11.27
N THR A 46 14.16 11.10 -11.45
CA THR A 46 15.55 10.70 -11.71
C THR A 46 16.17 10.15 -10.43
N SER A 47 16.84 9.00 -10.52
CA SER A 47 17.56 8.44 -9.38
C SER A 47 18.80 9.27 -9.04
N ILE A 48 19.16 9.27 -7.76
CA ILE A 48 20.41 9.84 -7.26
C ILE A 48 21.33 8.73 -6.77
N SER A 49 22.64 8.99 -6.78
CA SER A 49 23.61 8.01 -6.27
C SER A 49 23.51 7.86 -4.75
N LEU A 50 23.93 6.71 -4.22
CA LEU A 50 23.99 6.51 -2.78
C LEU A 50 24.89 7.55 -2.08
N GLU A 51 25.97 7.99 -2.72
CA GLU A 51 26.85 9.01 -2.16
C GLU A 51 26.15 10.37 -2.04
N GLU A 52 25.36 10.76 -3.04
CA GLU A 52 24.51 11.96 -2.98
C GLU A 52 23.48 11.84 -1.83
N VAL A 53 22.87 10.67 -1.66
CA VAL A 53 21.95 10.41 -0.51
C VAL A 53 22.67 10.63 0.82
N LYS A 54 23.86 10.05 1.01
CA LYS A 54 24.63 10.21 2.26
C LYS A 54 25.00 11.67 2.51
N GLN A 55 25.43 12.39 1.49
CA GLN A 55 25.78 13.81 1.61
C GLN A 55 24.57 14.66 2.06
N ARG A 56 23.36 14.34 1.58
CA ARG A 56 22.13 15.00 2.04
C ARG A 56 21.84 14.67 3.51
N LEU A 57 21.90 13.40 3.89
CA LEU A 57 21.64 12.98 5.27
C LEU A 57 22.60 13.62 6.29
N VAL A 58 23.89 13.72 5.96
CA VAL A 58 24.88 14.42 6.81
C VAL A 58 24.56 15.91 6.91
N ARG A 59 24.21 16.55 5.79
CA ARG A 59 23.81 17.96 5.76
C ARG A 59 22.58 18.24 6.61
N ASP A 60 21.65 17.29 6.65
CA ASP A 60 20.41 17.37 7.42
C ASP A 60 20.58 16.93 8.89
N GLY A 61 21.78 16.47 9.28
CA GLY A 61 22.08 16.01 10.65
C GLY A 61 21.42 14.67 11.01
N LEU A 62 21.03 13.88 10.00
CA LEU A 62 20.39 12.58 10.15
C LEU A 62 21.39 11.41 10.07
N LEU A 63 22.65 11.70 9.72
CA LEU A 63 23.78 10.77 9.64
C LEU A 63 25.06 11.46 10.13
#